data_AF-A0A959N4S3-F1
#
_entry.id   AF-A0A959N4S3-F1
#
_cell.length_a   1.000
_cell.length_b   1.000
_cell.length_c   1.000
_cell.angle_alpha   90.00
_cell.angle_beta   90.00
_cell.angle_gamma   90.00
#
_symmetry.space_group_name_H-M   'P 1'
#
loop_
_entity.id
_entity.type
_entity.pdbx_description
1 polymer ?
#
loop_
_entity_poly.entity_id
_entity_poly.type
_entity_poly.pdbx_seq_one_letter_code
_entity_poly.pdbx_strand_id
1 'polypeptide(L)'
;NDDERNEDDSEYSSSSGCKFEDGTYSATVDYYNPETGYSQTYTLDVEVEDCEVVQIDFPNGGWLDSDHITPAELDEDGNCTVDGEDGKTYEIQIDN
;
A
#
# COMPACT_ATOMS: atom_id res chain seq x y z
N ASN A 1 48.60 -24.56 -6.19
CA ASN A 1 47.49 -24.86 -7.08
C ASN A 1 46.26 -25.12 -6.25
N ASP A 2 45.29 -24.24 -6.09
CA ASP A 2 45.00 -22.88 -6.58
C ASP A 2 43.96 -22.40 -5.55
N ASP A 3 44.28 -21.45 -4.68
CA ASP A 3 43.87 -20.04 -4.77
C ASP A 3 42.74 -19.67 -5.76
N GLU A 4 41.90 -18.76 -5.29
CA GLU A 4 40.90 -17.93 -6.00
C GLU A 4 39.47 -18.47 -6.12
N ARG A 5 38.40 -17.68 -5.94
CA ARG A 5 38.13 -16.36 -5.36
C ARG A 5 36.60 -16.25 -5.28
N ASN A 6 36.16 -15.43 -4.34
CA ASN A 6 34.80 -14.94 -4.11
C ASN A 6 34.05 -14.44 -5.37
N GLU A 7 32.79 -14.86 -5.53
CA GLU A 7 31.66 -14.14 -6.15
C GLU A 7 30.45 -14.55 -5.28
N ASP A 8 30.21 -13.89 -4.13
CA ASP A 8 29.40 -12.67 -4.01
C ASP A 8 28.30 -12.60 -5.09
N ASP A 9 27.32 -13.48 -4.98
CA ASP A 9 26.02 -13.29 -5.59
C ASP A 9 25.02 -13.06 -4.45
N SER A 10 25.13 -11.87 -3.87
CA SER A 10 24.07 -11.29 -3.06
C SER A 10 22.98 -10.80 -4.01
N GLU A 11 22.27 -11.71 -4.67
CA GLU A 11 20.95 -11.36 -5.21
C GLU A 11 20.01 -11.24 -4.01
N TYR A 12 19.88 -9.99 -3.55
CA TYR A 12 18.82 -9.53 -2.67
C TYR A 12 17.50 -9.68 -3.43
N SER A 13 17.08 -10.94 -3.62
CA SER A 13 15.73 -11.29 -4.00
C SER A 13 14.89 -11.08 -2.75
N SER A 14 14.63 -9.81 -2.41
CA SER A 14 13.51 -9.42 -1.55
C SER A 14 12.21 -9.69 -2.30
N SER A 15 11.99 -10.94 -2.70
CA SER A 15 10.66 -11.45 -2.93
C SER A 15 10.11 -11.73 -1.54
N SER A 16 9.71 -10.66 -0.86
CA SER A 16 9.02 -10.69 0.41
C SER A 16 7.59 -11.20 0.20
N GLY A 17 7.40 -12.37 -0.41
CA GLY A 17 6.12 -13.11 -0.47
C GLY A 17 4.88 -12.38 -1.03
N CYS A 18 5.03 -11.16 -1.52
CA CYS A 18 3.91 -10.31 -1.85
C CYS A 18 3.36 -10.61 -3.24
N LYS A 19 2.03 -10.68 -3.32
CA LYS A 19 1.30 -11.08 -4.52
C LYS A 19 0.96 -9.91 -5.46
N PHE A 20 1.17 -8.68 -4.99
CA PHE A 20 0.84 -7.46 -5.70
C PHE A 20 2.13 -6.85 -6.24
N GLU A 21 2.16 -6.60 -7.54
CA GLU A 21 3.30 -5.92 -8.19
C GLU A 21 3.14 -4.40 -8.02
N ASP A 22 4.20 -3.63 -8.27
CA ASP A 22 4.11 -2.18 -8.24
C ASP A 22 3.16 -1.68 -9.33
N GLY A 23 2.20 -0.82 -8.97
CA GLY A 23 1.25 -0.26 -9.91
C GLY A 23 -0.04 0.26 -9.28
N THR A 24 -0.97 0.67 -10.14
CA THR A 24 -2.27 1.20 -9.73
C THR A 24 -3.33 0.09 -9.76
N TYR A 25 -4.06 -0.06 -8.66
CA TYR A 25 -5.11 -1.05 -8.47
C TYR A 25 -6.42 -0.38 -8.08
N SER A 26 -7.54 -0.88 -8.60
CA SER A 26 -8.84 -0.49 -8.07
C SER A 26 -9.10 -1.25 -6.76
N ALA A 27 -9.58 -0.53 -5.76
CA ALA A 27 -9.77 -1.04 -4.42
C ALA A 27 -11.06 -0.50 -3.79
N THR A 28 -11.62 -1.30 -2.87
CA THR A 28 -12.64 -0.85 -1.95
C THR A 28 -11.96 -0.21 -0.75
N VAL A 29 -12.32 1.05 -0.47
CA VAL A 29 -11.74 1.86 0.61
C VAL A 29 -12.83 2.26 1.59
N ASP A 30 -12.74 1.73 2.80
CA ASP A 30 -13.59 2.08 3.93
C ASP A 30 -12.93 3.18 4.76
N TYR A 31 -13.43 4.41 4.59
CA TYR A 31 -12.97 5.59 5.30
C TYR A 31 -13.70 5.75 6.64
N TYR A 32 -12.95 6.12 7.68
CA TYR A 32 -13.50 6.52 8.98
C TYR A 32 -12.82 7.79 9.51
N ASN A 33 -13.64 8.74 9.96
CA ASN A 33 -13.21 9.94 10.68
C ASN A 33 -13.65 9.84 12.15
N PRO A 34 -12.72 9.69 13.11
CA PRO A 34 -13.07 9.57 14.53
C PRO A 34 -13.60 10.87 15.14
N GLU A 35 -13.23 12.05 14.61
CA GLU A 35 -13.65 13.34 15.15
C GLU A 35 -15.15 13.58 14.94
N THR A 36 -15.68 13.18 13.79
CA THR A 36 -17.10 13.33 13.45
C THR A 36 -17.90 12.04 13.60
N GLY A 37 -17.23 10.90 13.76
CA GLY A 37 -17.83 9.56 13.72
C GLY A 37 -18.41 9.21 12.34
N TYR A 38 -17.92 9.85 11.28
CA TYR A 38 -18.41 9.64 9.92
C TYR A 38 -17.64 8.51 9.26
N SER A 39 -18.33 7.62 8.56
CA SER A 39 -17.72 6.59 7.72
C SER A 39 -18.40 6.48 6.36
N GLN A 40 -17.63 6.08 5.36
CA GLN A 40 -18.11 5.86 4.01
C GLN A 40 -17.21 4.87 3.29
N THR A 41 -17.82 4.01 2.48
CA THR A 41 -17.12 3.10 1.57
C THR A 41 -17.05 3.73 0.18
N TYR A 42 -15.88 3.68 -0.43
CA TYR A 42 -15.62 4.16 -1.78
C TYR A 42 -14.97 3.07 -2.63
N THR A 43 -15.12 3.15 -3.94
CA THR A 43 -14.27 2.41 -4.89
C THR A 43 -13.30 3.44 -5.46
N LEU A 44 -12.03 3.32 -5.10
CA LEU A 44 -10.95 4.26 -5.43
C LEU A 44 -9.80 3.50 -6.10
N ASP A 45 -8.99 4.22 -6.86
CA ASP A 45 -7.72 3.67 -7.33
C ASP A 45 -6.64 3.96 -6.27
N VAL A 46 -5.74 3.00 -6.05
CA VAL A 46 -4.62 3.10 -5.10
C VAL A 46 -3.32 2.72 -5.79
N GLU A 47 -2.21 3.38 -5.42
CA GLU A 47 -0.88 3.01 -5.89
C GLU A 47 -0.18 2.12 -4.87
N VAL A 48 0.33 1.00 -5.36
CA VAL A 48 1.11 0.02 -4.60
C VAL A 48 2.56 0.12 -5.05
N GLU A 49 3.47 0.28 -4.10
CA GLU A 49 4.93 0.25 -4.31
C GLU A 49 5.58 -0.53 -3.17
N ASP A 50 6.51 -1.44 -3.47
CA ASP A 50 7.18 -2.29 -2.48
C ASP A 50 6.17 -3.03 -1.56
N CYS A 51 4.99 -3.35 -2.11
CA CYS A 51 3.86 -3.98 -1.42
C CYS A 51 3.17 -3.16 -0.35
N GLU A 52 3.40 -1.86 -0.36
CA GLU A 52 2.72 -0.90 0.48
C GLU A 52 1.77 -0.05 -0.36
N VAL A 53 0.61 0.29 0.19
CA VAL A 53 -0.23 1.33 -0.42
C VAL A 53 0.37 2.69 -0.10
N VAL A 54 0.92 3.36 -1.12
CA VAL A 54 1.60 4.65 -0.99
C VAL A 54 0.74 5.85 -1.39
N GLN A 55 -0.33 5.61 -2.16
CA GLN A 55 -1.25 6.66 -2.60
C GLN A 55 -2.70 6.16 -2.72
N ILE A 56 -3.67 7.04 -2.44
CA ILE A 56 -5.11 6.82 -2.65
C ILE A 56 -5.67 7.97 -3.51
N ASP A 57 -6.24 7.65 -4.68
CA ASP A 57 -6.76 8.61 -5.65
C ASP A 57 -8.28 8.84 -5.50
N PHE A 58 -8.71 10.11 -5.42
CA PHE A 58 -10.12 10.46 -5.26
C PHE A 58 -10.78 10.86 -6.60
N PRO A 59 -12.02 10.40 -6.87
CA PRO A 59 -12.69 10.61 -8.17
C PRO A 59 -13.05 12.07 -8.47
N ASN A 60 -13.11 12.93 -7.45
CA ASN A 60 -13.34 14.38 -7.64
C ASN A 60 -12.03 15.15 -7.93
N GLY A 61 -10.93 14.44 -8.14
CA GLY A 61 -9.58 15.00 -8.17
C GLY A 61 -8.99 15.13 -6.78
N GLY A 62 -7.65 15.06 -6.72
CA GLY A 62 -6.89 14.99 -5.48
C GLY A 62 -6.50 13.56 -5.13
N TRP A 63 -5.40 13.44 -4.41
CA TRP A 63 -4.84 12.17 -3.94
C TRP A 63 -4.34 12.37 -2.52
N LEU A 64 -4.27 11.28 -1.76
CA LEU A 64 -3.54 11.23 -0.50
C LEU A 64 -2.29 10.40 -0.75
N ASP A 65 -1.13 11.02 -0.58
CA ASP A 65 0.19 10.39 -0.66
C ASP A 65 0.85 10.33 0.72
N SER A 66 2.10 9.89 0.79
CA SER A 66 2.87 9.75 2.04
C SER A 66 3.00 11.02 2.90
N ASP A 67 2.66 12.21 2.38
CA ASP A 67 2.59 13.45 3.18
C ASP A 67 1.29 13.52 4.02
N HIS A 68 0.23 12.84 3.59
CA HIS A 68 -1.10 12.85 4.23
C HIS A 68 -1.52 11.50 4.82
N ILE A 69 -0.87 10.41 4.39
CA ILE A 69 -1.11 9.06 4.88
C ILE A 69 0.20 8.38 5.27
N THR A 70 0.10 7.41 6.16
CA THR A 70 1.18 6.47 6.47
C THR A 70 1.01 5.25 5.58
N PRO A 71 1.95 4.97 4.67
CA PRO A 71 1.90 3.77 3.84
C PRO A 71 1.76 2.51 4.69
N ALA A 72 1.07 1.51 4.15
CA ALA A 72 0.80 0.27 4.84
C ALA A 72 1.00 -0.94 3.92
N GLU A 73 1.71 -1.95 4.42
CA GLU A 73 1.92 -3.22 3.74
C GLU A 73 0.57 -3.95 3.50
N LEU A 74 0.37 -4.41 2.26
CA LEU A 74 -0.71 -5.32 1.88
C LEU A 74 -0.39 -6.73 2.36
N ASP A 75 -1.41 -7.39 2.91
CA ASP A 75 -1.29 -8.80 3.25
C ASP A 75 -1.53 -9.73 2.03
N GLU A 76 -1.49 -11.04 2.28
CA GLU A 76 -1.65 -12.05 1.23
C GLU A 76 -3.02 -12.04 0.55
N ASP A 77 -4.03 -11.42 1.16
CA ASP A 77 -5.40 -11.31 0.65
C ASP A 77 -5.68 -9.92 0.04
N GLY A 78 -4.68 -9.02 0.06
CA GLY A 78 -4.77 -7.69 -0.51
C GLY A 78 -5.50 -6.70 0.37
N ASN A 79 -5.47 -6.90 1.69
CA ASN A 79 -6.00 -5.94 2.64
C ASN A 79 -4.92 -5.23 3.45
N CYS A 80 -5.13 -3.95 3.74
CA CYS A 80 -4.31 -3.17 4.66
C CYS A 80 -5.14 -2.07 5.33
N THR A 81 -4.58 -1.47 6.38
CA THR A 81 -5.14 -0.27 7.01
C THR A 81 -4.12 0.84 6.92
N VAL A 82 -4.49 1.91 6.22
CA VAL A 82 -3.69 3.12 6.06
C VAL A 82 -4.16 4.16 7.07
N ASP A 83 -3.23 4.68 7.86
CA ASP A 83 -3.49 5.76 8.80
C ASP A 83 -3.32 7.12 8.11
N GLY A 84 -4.32 7.97 8.18
CA GLY A 84 -4.26 9.35 7.69
C GLY A 84 -4.17 10.40 8.79
N GLU A 85 -4.11 11.66 8.38
CA GLU A 85 -4.08 12.81 9.30
C GLU A 85 -5.28 12.85 10.26
N ASP A 86 -5.06 13.43 11.46
CA ASP A 86 -6.07 13.58 12.53
C ASP A 86 -6.70 12.26 13.01
N GLY A 87 -6.02 11.13 12.81
CA GLY A 87 -6.51 9.80 13.20
C GLY A 87 -7.59 9.24 12.28
N LYS A 88 -7.76 9.82 11.09
CA LYS A 88 -8.58 9.22 10.03
C LYS A 88 -7.97 7.90 9.61
N THR A 89 -8.78 6.90 9.29
CA THR A 89 -8.30 5.59 8.85
C THR A 89 -8.95 5.20 7.54
N TYR A 90 -8.19 4.48 6.72
CA TYR A 90 -8.61 3.97 5.42
C TYR A 90 -8.33 2.47 5.39
N GLU A 91 -9.36 1.65 5.52
CA GLU A 91 -9.24 0.21 5.32
C GLU A 91 -9.37 -0.09 3.82
N ILE A 92 -8.35 -0.70 3.23
CA ILE A 92 -8.22 -0.88 1.79
C ILE A 92 -8.26 -2.38 1.50
N GLN A 93 -9.06 -2.75 0.50
CA GLN A 93 -9.14 -4.09 -0.06
C GLN A 93 -8.97 -3.99 -1.57
N ILE A 94 -7.89 -4.56 -2.11
CA ILE A 94 -7.67 -4.64 -3.56
C ILE A 94 -8.75 -5.55 -4.19
N ASP A 95 -9.38 -5.07 -5.27
CA ASP A 95 -10.30 -5.87 -6.09
C ASP A 95 -9.51 -6.74 -7.08
N ASN A 96 -9.70 -8.07 -7.02
CA ASN A 96 -8.97 -9.08 -7.82
C ASN A 96 -9.88 -9.87 -8.76
#